data_AF-A0A5Q4G2W0-F1
#
_entry.id   AF-A0A5Q4G2W0-F1
#
_cell.length_a   1.000
_cell.length_b   1.000
_cell.length_c   1.000
_cell.angle_alpha   90.00
_cell.angle_beta   90.00
_cell.angle_gamma   90.00
#
_symmetry.space_group_name_H-M   'P 1'
#
loop_
_entity.id
_entity.type
_entity.pdbx_description
1 polymer ?
#
loop_
_entity_poly.entity_id
_entity_poly.type
_entity_poly.pdbx_seq_one_letter_code
_entity_poly.pdbx_strand_id
1 'polypeptide(L)'
;MRRQLPATPRVAAIGLGALGAIATALVLGAILGDGSAAPAPGLVPAGASGAALAGLASSALALALSSGLLALRGERTNLVAGASVFVVCTVLANFTLDSFVPLGDFFLVNVGTLFFGITFTQRDRLHRFGRPLVYRLIAIAGLANVVAALALGTPLRYVAVSFLAIVVAETANTEVYHRLLRFRWLARVAGSNAVAAPLDTILFTTLAFAGAPFATLQWMTQVIVTDVLVKYAASMVAAITILSRPEWVPRAPGEADPRPGPS
;
A
#
# COMPACT_ATOMS: atom_id res chain seq x y z
N MET A 1 2.42 32.33 30.98
CA MET A 1 1.57 31.96 29.84
C MET A 1 2.41 31.86 28.56
N ARG A 2 2.93 30.68 28.23
CA ARG A 2 3.55 30.43 26.90
C ARG A 2 2.47 29.84 26.00
N ARG A 3 2.02 30.59 24.99
CA ARG A 3 1.23 30.05 23.89
C ARG A 3 2.04 28.95 23.20
N GLN A 4 1.70 27.69 23.43
CA GLN A 4 2.18 26.60 22.59
C GLN A 4 1.55 26.78 21.22
N LEU A 5 2.35 27.17 20.24
CA LEU A 5 1.95 27.17 18.84
C LEU A 5 1.60 25.72 18.45
N PRO A 6 0.46 25.47 17.79
CA PRO A 6 0.12 24.12 17.35
C PRO A 6 1.16 23.65 16.33
N ALA A 7 1.86 22.55 16.64
CA ALA A 7 2.75 21.90 15.69
C ALA A 7 1.95 21.58 14.41
N THR A 8 2.36 22.21 13.32
CA THR A 8 1.60 22.34 12.07
C THR A 8 1.41 21.00 11.32
N PRO A 9 0.34 20.84 10.52
CA PRO A 9 0.12 19.71 9.60
C PRO A 9 1.21 19.52 8.54
N ARG A 10 2.18 20.45 8.44
CA ARG A 10 3.34 20.39 7.55
C ARG A 10 4.20 19.15 7.77
N VAL A 11 4.32 18.66 9.00
CA VAL A 11 5.21 17.53 9.34
C VAL A 11 4.60 16.17 8.97
N ALA A 12 3.28 16.10 8.73
CA ALA A 12 2.61 14.91 8.24
C ALA A 12 2.80 14.71 6.73
N ALA A 13 2.72 15.80 5.97
CA ALA A 13 3.10 15.85 4.57
C ALA A 13 4.59 15.52 4.40
N ILE A 14 5.45 15.95 5.33
CA ILE A 14 6.90 15.64 5.30
C ILE A 14 7.18 14.15 5.53
N GLY A 15 6.47 13.47 6.43
CA GLY A 15 6.72 12.04 6.73
C GLY A 15 6.24 11.09 5.62
N LEU A 16 5.04 11.33 5.07
CA LEU A 16 4.57 10.61 3.87
C LEU A 16 5.36 11.01 2.62
N GLY A 17 5.78 12.28 2.53
CA GLY A 17 6.71 12.77 1.53
C GLY A 17 8.08 12.10 1.61
N ALA A 18 8.58 11.76 2.80
CA ALA A 18 9.84 11.05 2.97
C ALA A 18 9.75 9.59 2.51
N LEU A 19 8.65 8.90 2.82
CA LEU A 19 8.39 7.54 2.31
C LEU A 19 8.20 7.54 0.79
N GLY A 20 7.46 8.52 0.26
CA GLY A 20 7.34 8.75 -1.18
C GLY A 20 8.68 9.08 -1.84
N ALA A 21 9.53 9.87 -1.17
CA ALA A 21 10.87 10.22 -1.66
C ALA A 21 11.85 9.03 -1.58
N ILE A 22 11.76 8.17 -0.56
CA ILE A 22 12.56 6.94 -0.46
C ILE A 22 12.12 5.95 -1.56
N ALA A 23 10.82 5.76 -1.77
CA ALA A 23 10.32 4.95 -2.87
C ALA A 23 10.74 5.52 -4.23
N THR A 24 10.65 6.84 -4.41
CA THR A 24 11.10 7.53 -5.63
C THR A 24 12.61 7.42 -5.82
N ALA A 25 13.41 7.50 -4.75
CA ALA A 25 14.87 7.38 -4.81
C ALA A 25 15.32 5.93 -5.08
N LEU A 26 14.61 4.93 -4.58
CA LEU A 26 14.84 3.52 -4.91
C LEU A 26 14.51 3.23 -6.38
N VAL A 27 13.41 3.80 -6.88
CA VAL A 27 13.03 3.72 -8.30
C VAL A 27 14.03 4.47 -9.18
N LEU A 28 14.45 5.69 -8.81
CA LEU A 28 15.49 6.43 -9.53
C LEU A 28 16.85 5.71 -9.49
N GLY A 29 17.20 5.09 -8.37
CA GLY A 29 18.43 4.30 -8.23
C GLY A 29 18.43 3.06 -9.12
N ALA A 30 17.26 2.42 -9.31
CA ALA A 30 17.10 1.33 -10.26
C ALA A 30 17.13 1.79 -11.74
N ILE A 31 16.74 3.05 -12.01
CA ILE A 31 16.79 3.68 -13.35
C ILE A 31 18.22 4.15 -13.70
N LEU A 32 18.96 4.64 -12.71
CA LEU A 32 20.29 5.23 -12.87
C LEU A 32 21.44 4.23 -12.61
N GLY A 33 21.13 3.00 -12.18
CA GLY A 33 22.13 1.93 -12.05
C GLY A 33 22.71 1.57 -13.41
N ASP A 34 24.03 1.74 -13.57
CA ASP A 34 24.77 1.53 -14.81
C ASP A 34 24.38 0.23 -15.52
N GLY A 35 23.94 0.36 -16.77
CA GLY A 35 23.61 -0.74 -17.68
C GLY A 35 24.82 -1.55 -18.16
N SER A 36 25.79 -1.83 -17.28
CA SER A 36 26.99 -2.61 -17.57
C SER A 36 26.88 -4.09 -17.17
N ALA A 37 25.80 -4.51 -16.50
CA ALA A 37 25.52 -5.91 -16.25
C ALA A 37 24.73 -6.50 -17.42
N ALA A 38 25.31 -7.48 -18.12
CA ALA A 38 24.64 -8.22 -19.17
C ALA A 38 23.30 -8.78 -18.67
N PRO A 39 22.22 -8.73 -19.48
CA PRO A 39 20.91 -9.21 -19.05
C PRO A 39 20.99 -10.71 -18.77
N ALA A 40 20.60 -11.10 -17.56
CA ALA A 40 20.34 -12.51 -17.25
C ALA A 40 19.27 -13.04 -18.23
N PRO A 41 19.44 -14.24 -18.79
CA PRO A 41 18.50 -14.78 -19.77
C PRO A 41 17.14 -14.97 -19.11
N GLY A 42 16.13 -14.23 -19.57
CA GLY A 42 14.76 -14.25 -19.01
C GLY A 42 14.10 -12.88 -18.84
N LEU A 43 14.83 -11.78 -19.02
CA LEU A 43 14.23 -10.44 -19.08
C LEU A 43 13.43 -10.26 -20.38
N VAL A 44 12.11 -10.18 -20.27
CA VAL A 44 11.25 -9.65 -21.33
C VAL A 44 11.69 -8.20 -21.58
N PRO A 45 11.96 -7.79 -22.83
CA PRO A 45 12.51 -6.47 -23.13
C PRO A 45 11.51 -5.38 -22.74
N ALA A 46 12.05 -4.31 -22.18
CA ALA A 46 11.34 -3.10 -21.76
C ALA A 46 10.76 -2.35 -22.97
N GLY A 47 9.65 -2.84 -23.50
CA GLY A 47 8.86 -2.21 -24.56
C GLY A 47 7.68 -1.41 -24.02
N ALA A 48 7.89 -0.56 -23.00
CA ALA A 48 6.88 0.37 -22.45
C ALA A 48 7.49 1.38 -21.43
N SER A 49 8.82 1.42 -21.33
CA SER A 49 9.55 1.93 -20.17
C SER A 49 9.54 3.45 -20.02
N GLY A 50 9.35 4.23 -21.08
CA GLY A 50 9.30 5.70 -20.98
C GLY A 50 7.97 6.27 -20.48
N ALA A 51 6.85 5.72 -20.94
CA ALA A 51 5.51 6.20 -20.60
C ALA A 51 5.05 5.73 -19.21
N ALA A 52 5.45 4.52 -18.80
CA ALA A 52 5.22 3.99 -17.46
C ALA A 52 5.96 4.83 -16.39
N LEU A 53 7.19 5.29 -16.68
CA LEU A 53 7.98 6.15 -15.81
C LEU A 53 7.40 7.57 -15.69
N ALA A 54 6.86 8.14 -16.78
CA ALA A 54 6.13 9.41 -16.73
C ALA A 54 4.80 9.30 -15.95
N GLY A 55 4.11 8.15 -16.04
CA GLY A 55 2.91 7.83 -15.25
C GLY A 55 3.20 7.69 -13.75
N LEU A 56 4.34 7.09 -13.38
CA LEU A 56 4.81 6.96 -12.00
C LEU A 56 5.18 8.31 -11.37
N ALA A 57 5.83 9.21 -12.13
CA ALA A 57 6.09 10.59 -11.69
C ALA A 57 4.80 11.42 -11.51
N SER A 58 3.80 11.22 -12.40
CA SER A 58 2.50 11.88 -12.34
C SER A 58 1.64 11.41 -11.15
N SER A 59 1.82 10.16 -10.73
CA SER A 59 1.13 9.56 -9.58
C SER A 59 1.82 9.88 -8.26
N ALA A 60 3.14 10.03 -8.23
CA ALA A 60 3.87 10.64 -7.10
C ALA A 60 3.44 12.10 -6.86
N LEU A 61 3.18 12.87 -7.93
CA LEU A 61 2.61 14.22 -7.86
C LEU A 61 1.15 14.22 -7.34
N ALA A 62 0.34 13.22 -7.72
CA ALA A 62 -1.01 13.04 -7.18
C ALA A 62 -1.01 12.62 -5.69
N LEU A 63 -0.01 11.85 -5.25
CA LEU A 63 0.24 11.55 -3.83
C LEU A 63 0.71 12.78 -3.04
N ALA A 64 1.51 13.65 -3.66
CA ALA A 64 1.88 14.96 -3.09
C ALA A 64 0.69 15.94 -3.00
N LEU A 65 -0.23 15.91 -3.97
CA LEU A 65 -1.44 16.73 -3.97
C LEU A 65 -2.51 16.22 -2.99
N SER A 66 -2.65 14.90 -2.84
CA SER A 66 -3.58 14.27 -1.88
C SER A 66 -3.11 14.35 -0.43
N SER A 67 -1.80 14.39 -0.19
CA SER A 67 -1.25 14.77 1.12
C SER A 67 -1.46 16.26 1.45
N GLY A 68 -1.69 17.11 0.46
CA GLY A 68 -2.19 18.48 0.64
C GLY A 68 -3.62 18.57 1.21
N LEU A 69 -4.46 17.56 1.01
CA LEU A 69 -5.81 17.49 1.60
C LEU A 69 -5.80 17.14 3.10
N LEU A 70 -4.69 16.61 3.63
CA LEU A 70 -4.45 16.45 5.08
C LEU A 70 -4.22 17.79 5.81
N ALA A 71 -4.19 18.91 5.08
CA ALA A 71 -4.18 20.26 5.65
C ALA A 71 -5.57 20.75 6.10
N LEU A 72 -6.63 19.98 5.86
CA LEU A 72 -8.01 20.38 6.15
C LEU A 72 -8.54 19.76 7.45
N ARG A 73 -9.21 20.58 8.27
CA ARG A 73 -9.77 20.19 9.58
C ARG A 73 -11.06 19.36 9.41
N GLY A 74 -11.19 18.25 10.16
CA GLY A 74 -12.45 17.50 10.32
C GLY A 74 -12.34 15.97 10.16
N GLU A 75 -13.19 15.21 10.87
CA GLU A 75 -13.20 13.73 10.79
C GLU A 75 -13.57 13.21 9.40
N ARG A 76 -14.55 13.83 8.74
CA ARG A 76 -14.97 13.47 7.38
C ARG A 76 -13.84 13.69 6.37
N THR A 77 -13.06 14.74 6.54
CA THR A 77 -11.94 15.04 5.65
C THR A 77 -10.82 14.01 5.80
N ASN A 78 -10.52 13.59 7.03
CA ASN A 78 -9.56 12.52 7.30
C ASN A 78 -10.01 11.16 6.72
N LEU A 79 -11.31 10.87 6.80
CA LEU A 79 -11.91 9.68 6.18
C LEU A 79 -11.69 9.71 4.66
N VAL A 80 -12.13 10.77 4.00
CA VAL A 80 -12.06 10.89 2.53
C VAL A 80 -10.62 10.86 2.07
N ALA A 81 -9.73 11.63 2.69
CA ALA A 81 -8.31 11.66 2.33
C ALA A 81 -7.65 10.27 2.49
N GLY A 82 -7.87 9.60 3.62
CA GLY A 82 -7.33 8.25 3.84
C GLY A 82 -7.87 7.23 2.84
N ALA A 83 -9.18 7.28 2.56
CA ALA A 83 -9.84 6.41 1.59
C ALA A 83 -9.31 6.64 0.16
N SER A 84 -9.14 7.90 -0.24
CA SER A 84 -8.58 8.25 -1.55
C SER A 84 -7.14 7.76 -1.69
N VAL A 85 -6.28 7.99 -0.69
CA VAL A 85 -4.90 7.49 -0.72
C VAL A 85 -4.87 5.97 -0.80
N PHE A 86 -5.70 5.28 -0.02
CA PHE A 86 -5.84 3.82 -0.10
C PHE A 86 -6.18 3.36 -1.52
N VAL A 87 -7.26 3.90 -2.11
CA VAL A 87 -7.70 3.51 -3.46
C VAL A 87 -6.62 3.79 -4.50
N VAL A 88 -6.02 4.99 -4.49
CA VAL A 88 -4.96 5.36 -5.43
C VAL A 88 -3.78 4.41 -5.31
N CYS A 89 -3.29 4.14 -4.09
CA CYS A 89 -2.18 3.23 -3.89
C CYS A 89 -2.50 1.79 -4.33
N THR A 90 -3.73 1.30 -4.15
CA THR A 90 -4.11 -0.03 -4.66
C THR A 90 -4.09 -0.08 -6.19
N VAL A 91 -4.58 0.96 -6.87
CA VAL A 91 -4.54 1.07 -8.33
C VAL A 91 -3.10 1.14 -8.84
N LEU A 92 -2.23 1.89 -8.17
CA LEU A 92 -0.81 1.96 -8.52
C LEU A 92 -0.09 0.62 -8.31
N ALA A 93 -0.40 -0.09 -7.22
CA ALA A 93 0.16 -1.42 -6.97
C ALA A 93 -0.20 -2.39 -8.11
N ASN A 94 -1.46 -2.39 -8.54
CA ASN A 94 -1.92 -3.23 -9.65
C ASN A 94 -1.43 -2.75 -11.01
N PHE A 95 -1.19 -1.46 -11.21
CA PHE A 95 -0.55 -0.98 -12.43
C PHE A 95 0.84 -1.58 -12.63
N THR A 96 1.57 -1.81 -11.54
CA THR A 96 2.93 -2.36 -11.55
C THR A 96 2.99 -3.87 -11.26
N LEU A 97 1.87 -4.59 -11.45
CA LEU A 97 1.71 -5.97 -10.98
C LEU A 97 2.64 -7.01 -11.64
N ASP A 98 3.19 -6.70 -12.81
CA ASP A 98 4.08 -7.55 -13.60
C ASP A 98 5.54 -7.07 -13.57
N SER A 99 5.80 -6.02 -12.80
CA SER A 99 7.13 -5.41 -12.70
C SER A 99 7.86 -5.98 -11.49
N PHE A 100 8.99 -6.65 -11.74
CA PHE A 100 9.79 -7.29 -10.71
C PHE A 100 11.22 -6.75 -10.70
N VAL A 101 11.76 -6.52 -9.51
CA VAL A 101 13.11 -6.03 -9.29
C VAL A 101 13.89 -7.07 -8.50
N PRO A 102 14.97 -7.65 -9.07
CA PRO A 102 15.82 -8.57 -8.33
C PRO A 102 16.61 -7.80 -7.26
N LEU A 103 16.68 -8.36 -6.05
CA LEU A 103 17.49 -7.86 -4.93
C LEU A 103 18.49 -8.95 -4.51
N GLY A 104 19.64 -8.95 -5.16
CA GLY A 104 20.63 -10.03 -5.03
C GLY A 104 20.14 -11.33 -5.67
N ASP A 105 20.66 -12.46 -5.20
CA ASP A 105 20.50 -13.75 -5.90
C ASP A 105 19.15 -14.45 -5.63
N PHE A 106 18.52 -14.13 -4.49
CA PHE A 106 17.29 -14.82 -4.05
C PHE A 106 16.04 -13.93 -4.06
N PHE A 107 16.16 -12.67 -3.64
CA PHE A 107 14.97 -11.85 -3.46
C PHE A 107 14.51 -11.27 -4.78
N LEU A 108 13.20 -11.34 -5.02
CA LEU A 108 12.56 -10.80 -6.21
C LEU A 108 11.33 -10.02 -5.78
N VAL A 109 11.47 -8.69 -5.75
CA VAL A 109 10.43 -7.79 -5.25
C VAL A 109 9.48 -7.44 -6.37
N ASN A 110 8.18 -7.60 -6.16
CA ASN A 110 7.19 -6.97 -7.03
C ASN A 110 7.12 -5.45 -6.73
N VAL A 111 7.23 -4.60 -7.75
CA VAL A 111 7.22 -3.13 -7.60
C VAL A 111 5.95 -2.64 -6.89
N GLY A 112 4.83 -3.31 -7.12
CA GLY A 112 3.56 -3.02 -6.45
C GLY A 112 3.63 -3.11 -4.93
N THR A 113 4.50 -3.96 -4.38
CA THR A 113 4.68 -4.10 -2.91
C THR A 113 5.10 -2.83 -2.20
N LEU A 114 5.77 -1.90 -2.90
CA LEU A 114 6.20 -0.63 -2.34
C LEU A 114 5.02 0.25 -1.91
N PHE A 115 3.87 0.10 -2.57
CA PHE A 115 2.65 0.84 -2.22
C PHE A 115 1.91 0.23 -1.02
N PHE A 116 2.17 -1.04 -0.68
CA PHE A 116 1.44 -1.73 0.39
C PHE A 116 1.71 -1.19 1.79
N GLY A 117 2.90 -0.65 2.03
CA GLY A 117 3.20 0.05 3.28
C GLY A 117 2.21 1.20 3.55
N ILE A 118 1.86 1.93 2.48
CA ILE A 118 0.91 3.04 2.55
C ILE A 118 -0.52 2.50 2.66
N THR A 119 -0.92 1.52 1.84
CA THR A 119 -2.29 0.98 1.88
C THR A 119 -2.65 0.38 3.23
N PHE A 120 -1.76 -0.44 3.81
CA PHE A 120 -1.97 -1.04 5.13
C PHE A 120 -2.15 0.06 6.18
N THR A 121 -1.29 1.07 6.16
CA THR A 121 -1.38 2.19 7.09
C THR A 121 -2.69 2.95 6.97
N GLN A 122 -3.13 3.29 5.75
CA GLN A 122 -4.37 4.03 5.55
C GLN A 122 -5.59 3.19 5.97
N ARG A 123 -5.62 1.92 5.58
CA ARG A 123 -6.69 1.01 5.97
C ARG A 123 -6.78 0.83 7.49
N ASP A 124 -5.64 0.66 8.15
CA ASP A 124 -5.58 0.51 9.62
C ASP A 124 -6.12 1.75 10.34
N ARG A 125 -5.97 2.93 9.74
CA ARG A 125 -6.62 4.17 10.19
C ARG A 125 -8.12 4.17 9.91
N LEU A 126 -8.54 3.65 8.76
CA LEU A 126 -9.93 3.65 8.33
C LEU A 126 -10.80 2.70 9.17
N HIS A 127 -10.23 1.67 9.80
CA HIS A 127 -10.95 0.79 10.74
C HIS A 127 -11.60 1.53 11.92
N ARG A 128 -11.08 2.71 12.31
CA ARG A 128 -11.69 3.52 13.39
C ARG A 128 -13.10 4.02 13.04
N PHE A 129 -13.41 4.15 11.75
CA PHE A 129 -14.71 4.59 11.26
C PHE A 129 -15.73 3.43 11.17
N GLY A 130 -15.32 2.22 11.56
CA GLY A 130 -16.20 1.07 11.69
C GLY A 130 -16.15 0.09 10.51
N ARG A 131 -16.54 -1.15 10.81
CA ARG A 131 -16.49 -2.29 9.90
C ARG A 131 -17.27 -2.10 8.60
N PRO A 132 -18.53 -1.59 8.60
CA PRO A 132 -19.30 -1.45 7.36
C PRO A 132 -18.67 -0.47 6.37
N LEU A 133 -17.99 0.57 6.87
CA LEU A 133 -17.34 1.56 6.03
C LEU A 133 -16.10 0.98 5.34
N VAL A 134 -15.33 0.15 6.05
CA VAL A 134 -14.18 -0.53 5.45
C VAL A 134 -14.61 -1.48 4.34
N TYR A 135 -15.72 -2.21 4.50
CA TYR A 135 -16.25 -3.02 3.39
C TYR A 135 -16.65 -2.20 2.16
N ARG A 136 -17.26 -1.03 2.35
CA ARG A 136 -17.55 -0.11 1.24
C ARG A 136 -16.26 0.36 0.57
N LEU A 137 -15.23 0.68 1.34
CA LEU A 137 -13.92 1.04 0.82
C LEU A 137 -13.31 -0.09 -0.02
N ILE A 138 -13.36 -1.33 0.46
CA ILE A 138 -12.86 -2.51 -0.27
C ILE A 138 -13.60 -2.65 -1.60
N ALA A 139 -14.92 -2.52 -1.60
CA ALA A 139 -15.72 -2.58 -2.82
C ALA A 139 -15.36 -1.46 -3.82
N ILE A 140 -15.17 -0.23 -3.32
CA ILE A 140 -14.74 0.92 -4.14
C ILE A 140 -13.35 0.69 -4.71
N ALA A 141 -12.40 0.22 -3.91
CA ALA A 141 -11.05 -0.08 -4.34
C ALA A 141 -11.03 -1.20 -5.39
N GLY A 142 -11.75 -2.30 -5.14
CA GLY A 142 -11.89 -3.40 -6.11
C GLY A 142 -12.48 -2.92 -7.44
N LEU A 143 -13.54 -2.11 -7.41
CA LEU A 143 -14.14 -1.53 -8.61
C LEU A 143 -13.17 -0.59 -9.33
N ALA A 144 -12.48 0.29 -8.61
CA ALA A 144 -11.50 1.22 -9.18
C ALA A 144 -10.36 0.46 -9.88
N ASN A 145 -9.90 -0.64 -9.30
CA ASN A 145 -8.88 -1.49 -9.89
C ASN A 145 -9.37 -2.18 -11.17
N VAL A 146 -10.59 -2.70 -11.18
CA VAL A 146 -11.20 -3.28 -12.39
C VAL A 146 -11.33 -2.23 -13.50
N VAL A 147 -11.85 -1.04 -13.18
CA VAL A 147 -12.00 0.05 -14.16
C VAL A 147 -10.65 0.48 -14.74
N ALA A 148 -9.65 0.69 -13.88
CA ALA A 148 -8.31 1.07 -14.31
C ALA A 148 -7.68 0.00 -15.20
N ALA A 149 -7.77 -1.27 -14.81
CA ALA A 149 -7.17 -2.36 -15.56
C ALA A 149 -7.84 -2.57 -16.93
N LEU A 150 -9.18 -2.42 -17.02
CA LEU A 150 -9.89 -2.46 -18.30
C LEU A 150 -9.51 -1.28 -19.19
N ALA A 151 -9.36 -0.07 -18.63
CA ALA A 151 -8.97 1.12 -19.38
C ALA A 151 -7.54 1.02 -19.94
N LEU A 152 -6.64 0.31 -19.24
CA LEU A 152 -5.25 0.10 -19.63
C LEU A 152 -5.04 -1.12 -20.53
N GLY A 153 -6.10 -1.86 -20.86
CA GLY A 153 -6.01 -3.08 -21.68
C GLY A 153 -5.31 -4.23 -20.96
N THR A 154 -5.31 -4.25 -19.62
CA THR A 154 -4.73 -5.33 -18.84
C THR A 154 -5.45 -6.66 -19.13
N PRO A 155 -4.72 -7.77 -19.32
CA PRO A 155 -5.34 -9.08 -19.53
C PRO A 155 -6.35 -9.44 -18.44
N LEU A 156 -7.53 -9.93 -18.83
CA LEU A 156 -8.66 -10.24 -17.93
C LEU A 156 -8.27 -11.17 -16.78
N ARG A 157 -7.30 -12.06 -17.00
CA ARG A 157 -6.73 -12.93 -15.97
C ARG A 157 -6.19 -12.11 -14.79
N TYR A 158 -5.34 -11.13 -15.05
CA TYR A 158 -4.75 -10.29 -14.01
C TYR A 158 -5.82 -9.44 -13.32
N VAL A 159 -6.82 -8.96 -14.07
CA VAL A 159 -7.96 -8.22 -13.51
C VAL A 159 -8.74 -9.08 -12.51
N ALA A 160 -9.13 -10.29 -12.91
CA ALA A 160 -9.91 -11.20 -12.08
C ALA A 160 -9.15 -11.63 -10.83
N VAL A 161 -7.87 -11.96 -10.97
CA VAL A 161 -7.01 -12.37 -9.85
C VAL A 161 -6.76 -11.22 -8.89
N SER A 162 -6.47 -10.00 -9.40
CA SER A 162 -6.28 -8.82 -8.55
C SER A 162 -7.53 -8.49 -7.75
N PHE A 163 -8.71 -8.54 -8.39
CA PHE A 163 -9.98 -8.33 -7.72
C PHE A 163 -10.21 -9.37 -6.61
N LEU A 164 -9.97 -10.64 -6.92
CA LEU A 164 -10.08 -11.72 -5.94
C LEU A 164 -9.13 -11.53 -4.76
N ALA A 165 -7.85 -11.25 -5.03
CA ALA A 165 -6.83 -11.03 -4.00
C ALA A 165 -7.22 -9.88 -3.06
N ILE A 166 -7.61 -8.72 -3.63
CA ILE A 166 -8.10 -7.57 -2.85
C ILE A 166 -9.29 -7.96 -1.97
N VAL A 167 -10.32 -8.59 -2.54
CA VAL A 167 -11.53 -8.93 -1.78
C VAL A 167 -11.22 -9.90 -0.64
N VAL A 168 -10.45 -10.96 -0.90
CA VAL A 168 -10.16 -11.98 0.11
C VAL A 168 -9.19 -11.44 1.17
N ALA A 169 -8.09 -10.80 0.77
CA ALA A 169 -7.09 -10.27 1.68
C ALA A 169 -7.63 -9.15 2.56
N GLU A 170 -8.39 -8.20 1.99
CA GLU A 170 -8.92 -7.09 2.77
C GLU A 170 -10.10 -7.50 3.65
N THR A 171 -10.88 -8.50 3.24
CA THR A 171 -11.90 -9.10 4.11
C THR A 171 -11.25 -9.84 5.27
N ALA A 172 -10.25 -10.68 5.00
CA ALA A 172 -9.51 -11.40 6.05
C ALA A 172 -8.86 -10.43 7.02
N ASN A 173 -8.20 -9.38 6.51
CA ASN A 173 -7.65 -8.31 7.33
C ASN A 173 -8.72 -7.69 8.24
N THR A 174 -9.84 -7.29 7.65
CA THR A 174 -10.93 -6.63 8.38
C THR A 174 -11.46 -7.50 9.51
N GLU A 175 -11.69 -8.78 9.24
CA GLU A 175 -12.18 -9.72 10.25
C GLU A 175 -11.17 -9.93 11.38
N VAL A 176 -9.89 -10.12 11.05
CA VAL A 176 -8.85 -10.30 12.06
C VAL A 176 -8.67 -9.02 12.87
N TYR A 177 -8.60 -7.85 12.23
CA TYR A 177 -8.46 -6.56 12.91
C TYR A 177 -9.61 -6.31 13.88
N HIS A 178 -10.85 -6.51 13.45
CA HIS A 178 -12.03 -6.28 14.28
C HIS A 178 -12.15 -7.29 15.43
N ARG A 179 -11.69 -8.54 15.26
CA ARG A 179 -11.58 -9.51 16.36
C ARG A 179 -10.52 -9.13 17.39
N LEU A 180 -9.48 -8.40 16.97
CA LEU A 180 -8.39 -7.97 17.82
C LEU A 180 -8.64 -6.62 18.52
N LEU A 181 -9.83 -6.00 18.39
CA LEU A 181 -10.13 -4.69 18.98
C LEU A 181 -9.88 -4.60 20.49
N ARG A 182 -9.94 -5.71 21.23
CA ARG A 182 -9.62 -5.75 22.66
C ARG A 182 -8.12 -5.56 22.98
N PHE A 183 -7.24 -5.78 22.02
CA PHE A 183 -5.79 -5.67 22.20
C PHE A 183 -5.29 -4.27 21.85
N ARG A 184 -4.01 -3.99 22.17
CA ARG A 184 -3.33 -2.74 21.81
C ARG A 184 -3.32 -2.55 20.29
N TRP A 185 -3.37 -1.31 19.82
CA TRP A 185 -3.42 -0.97 18.38
C TRP A 185 -2.36 -1.72 17.55
N LEU A 186 -1.12 -1.81 18.03
CA LEU A 186 -0.04 -2.53 17.35
C LEU A 186 -0.34 -4.02 17.16
N ALA A 187 -0.95 -4.67 18.15
CA ALA A 187 -1.31 -6.08 18.04
C ALA A 187 -2.43 -6.29 17.01
N ARG A 188 -3.35 -5.31 16.86
CA ARG A 188 -4.40 -5.33 15.83
C ARG A 188 -3.77 -5.27 14.44
N VAL A 189 -2.89 -4.30 14.22
CA VAL A 189 -2.17 -4.08 12.95
C VAL A 189 -1.29 -5.27 12.60
N ALA A 190 -0.42 -5.69 13.52
CA ALA A 190 0.48 -6.82 13.29
C ALA A 190 -0.28 -8.12 13.06
N GLY A 191 -1.31 -8.39 13.87
CA GLY A 191 -2.11 -9.61 13.76
C GLY A 191 -2.92 -9.69 12.47
N SER A 192 -3.53 -8.58 12.03
CA SER A 192 -4.29 -8.56 10.78
C SER A 192 -3.37 -8.63 9.55
N ASN A 193 -2.24 -7.91 9.56
CA ASN A 193 -1.27 -7.94 8.47
C ASN A 193 -0.57 -9.30 8.34
N ALA A 194 -0.32 -10.00 9.46
CA ALA A 194 0.26 -11.34 9.46
C ALA A 194 -0.58 -12.37 8.68
N VAL A 195 -1.89 -12.17 8.58
CA VAL A 195 -2.80 -13.03 7.81
C VAL A 195 -2.99 -12.48 6.40
N ALA A 196 -3.22 -11.18 6.28
CA ALA A 196 -3.60 -10.56 5.02
C ALA A 196 -2.46 -10.53 3.99
N ALA A 197 -1.22 -10.22 4.41
CA ALA A 197 -0.11 -10.07 3.47
C ALA A 197 0.28 -11.40 2.78
N PRO A 198 0.42 -12.55 3.48
CA PRO A 198 0.65 -13.83 2.81
C PRO A 198 -0.52 -14.24 1.94
N LEU A 199 -1.75 -14.04 2.40
CA LEU A 199 -2.94 -14.43 1.66
C LEU A 199 -3.04 -13.68 0.32
N ASP A 200 -2.81 -12.37 0.34
CA ASP A 200 -2.77 -11.53 -0.85
C ASP A 200 -1.71 -12.00 -1.85
N THR A 201 -0.46 -12.12 -1.38
CA THR A 201 0.68 -12.47 -2.23
C THR A 201 0.56 -13.89 -2.79
N ILE A 202 0.15 -14.87 -1.98
CA ILE A 202 0.00 -16.25 -2.44
C ILE A 202 -1.11 -16.35 -3.49
N LEU A 203 -2.29 -15.79 -3.22
CA LEU A 203 -3.41 -15.82 -4.17
C LEU A 203 -3.03 -15.11 -5.47
N PHE A 204 -2.44 -13.93 -5.36
CA PHE A 204 -2.06 -13.16 -6.53
C PHE A 204 -1.00 -13.91 -7.35
N THR A 205 0.17 -14.21 -6.77
CA THR A 205 1.30 -14.78 -7.51
C THR A 205 0.96 -16.13 -8.13
N THR A 206 0.28 -17.00 -7.40
CA THR A 206 -0.08 -18.33 -7.93
C THR A 206 -1.11 -18.24 -9.04
N LEU A 207 -2.21 -17.50 -8.86
CA LEU A 207 -3.29 -17.45 -9.84
C LEU A 207 -2.96 -16.55 -11.03
N ALA A 208 -2.19 -15.49 -10.84
CA ALA A 208 -1.78 -14.55 -11.90
C ALA A 208 -0.76 -15.18 -12.85
N PHE A 209 0.17 -15.97 -12.33
CA PHE A 209 1.31 -16.48 -13.11
C PHE A 209 1.32 -18.00 -13.32
N ALA A 210 0.39 -18.78 -12.73
CA ALA A 210 0.24 -20.21 -13.03
C ALA A 210 0.25 -20.52 -14.54
N GLY A 211 1.05 -21.50 -14.94
CA GLY A 211 1.16 -21.93 -16.34
C GLY A 211 1.95 -20.97 -17.25
N ALA A 212 2.46 -19.85 -16.74
CA ALA A 212 3.40 -19.03 -17.50
C ALA A 212 4.77 -19.74 -17.58
N PRO A 213 5.44 -19.75 -18.74
CA PRO A 213 6.67 -20.53 -18.95
C PRO A 213 7.83 -20.09 -18.05
N PHE A 214 7.84 -18.84 -17.61
CA PHE A 214 8.86 -18.29 -16.71
C PHE A 214 8.52 -18.48 -15.21
N ALA A 215 7.26 -18.77 -14.87
CA ALA A 215 6.78 -18.80 -13.49
C ALA A 215 7.00 -20.17 -12.85
N THR A 216 8.27 -20.52 -12.66
CA THR A 216 8.65 -21.77 -11.97
C THR A 216 8.25 -21.72 -10.50
N LEU A 217 8.19 -22.89 -9.84
CA LEU A 217 7.91 -22.96 -8.40
C LEU A 217 8.94 -22.15 -7.59
N GLN A 218 10.21 -22.18 -8.01
CA GLN A 218 11.27 -21.40 -7.39
C GLN A 218 11.01 -19.90 -7.54
N TRP A 219 10.69 -19.44 -8.75
CA TRP A 219 10.39 -18.03 -9.02
C TRP A 219 9.18 -17.55 -8.20
N MET A 220 8.09 -18.32 -8.17
CA MET A 220 6.91 -17.99 -7.37
C MET A 220 7.23 -17.94 -5.87
N THR A 221 8.05 -18.86 -5.38
CA THR A 221 8.47 -18.87 -3.97
C THR A 221 9.32 -17.64 -3.65
N GLN A 222 10.24 -17.25 -4.54
CA GLN A 222 11.05 -16.05 -4.39
C GLN A 222 10.16 -14.80 -4.29
N VAL A 223 9.21 -14.64 -5.21
CA VAL A 223 8.25 -13.52 -5.17
C VAL A 223 7.43 -13.55 -3.88
N ILE A 224 6.84 -14.70 -3.54
CA ILE A 224 5.98 -14.82 -2.35
C ILE A 224 6.72 -14.45 -1.08
N VAL A 225 7.90 -15.04 -0.86
CA VAL A 225 8.71 -14.78 0.33
C VAL A 225 9.14 -13.32 0.37
N THR A 226 9.63 -12.80 -0.75
CA THR A 226 10.14 -11.42 -0.81
C THR A 226 9.04 -10.41 -0.54
N ASP A 227 7.90 -10.53 -1.24
CA ASP A 227 6.78 -9.60 -1.11
C ASP A 227 6.19 -9.61 0.30
N VAL A 228 6.07 -10.78 0.93
CA VAL A 228 5.59 -10.88 2.32
C VAL A 228 6.57 -10.20 3.28
N LEU A 229 7.88 -10.41 3.12
CA LEU A 229 8.89 -9.77 3.95
C LEU A 229 8.89 -8.25 3.78
N VAL A 230 8.80 -7.75 2.54
CA VAL A 230 8.72 -6.32 2.24
C VAL A 230 7.45 -5.70 2.84
N LYS A 231 6.31 -6.37 2.70
CA LYS A 231 5.04 -5.94 3.30
C LYS A 231 5.12 -5.84 4.82
N TYR A 232 5.74 -6.82 5.48
CA TYR A 232 5.96 -6.78 6.93
C TYR A 232 6.94 -5.68 7.36
N ALA A 233 8.05 -5.51 6.65
CA ALA A 233 9.01 -4.44 6.91
C ALA A 233 8.34 -3.07 6.77
N ALA A 234 7.58 -2.86 5.70
CA ALA A 234 6.84 -1.63 5.45
C ALA A 234 5.79 -1.36 6.53
N SER A 235 5.04 -2.39 6.95
CA SER A 235 4.09 -2.30 8.07
C SER A 235 4.78 -1.93 9.39
N MET A 236 5.97 -2.46 9.65
CA MET A 236 6.74 -2.17 10.86
C MET A 236 7.22 -0.71 10.87
N VAL A 237 7.80 -0.25 9.76
CA VAL A 237 8.26 1.14 9.61
C VAL A 237 7.10 2.11 9.79
N ALA A 238 5.94 1.82 9.19
CA ALA A 238 4.75 2.63 9.36
C ALA A 238 4.24 2.65 10.81
N ALA A 239 4.20 1.48 11.46
CA ALA A 239 3.81 1.37 12.86
C ALA A 239 4.72 2.20 13.78
N ILE A 240 6.03 2.10 13.62
CA ILE A 240 7.02 2.89 14.37
C ILE A 240 6.77 4.39 14.15
N THR A 241 6.61 4.82 12.89
CA THR A 241 6.38 6.22 12.55
C THR A 241 5.12 6.78 13.22
N ILE A 242 4.07 5.98 13.32
CA ILE A 242 2.83 6.35 14.00
C ILE A 242 3.01 6.37 15.53
N LEU A 243 3.71 5.40 16.11
CA LEU A 243 3.95 5.37 17.56
C LEU A 243 4.82 6.53 18.04
N SER A 244 5.73 7.02 17.21
CA SER A 244 6.50 8.24 17.49
C SER A 244 5.62 9.49 17.55
N ARG A 245 4.34 9.39 17.16
CA ARG A 245 3.34 10.47 17.13
C ARG A 245 2.03 9.98 17.75
N PRO A 246 1.94 9.90 19.10
CA PRO A 246 0.80 9.33 19.80
C PRO A 246 -0.55 9.90 19.38
N GLU A 247 -0.60 11.17 18.96
CA GLU A 247 -1.78 11.86 18.45
C GLU A 247 -2.30 11.31 17.10
N TRP A 248 -1.53 10.45 16.44
CA TRP A 248 -1.89 9.79 15.19
C TRP A 248 -2.39 8.36 15.37
N VAL A 249 -2.24 7.78 16.56
CA VAL A 249 -2.69 6.42 16.87
C VAL A 249 -4.21 6.40 16.78
N PRO A 250 -4.78 5.63 15.83
CA PRO A 250 -6.24 5.49 15.70
C PRO A 250 -6.84 4.87 16.96
N ARG A 251 -7.86 5.51 17.51
CA ARG A 251 -8.66 4.97 18.62
C ARG A 251 -9.57 3.86 18.14
N ALA A 252 -10.00 3.00 19.06
CA ALA A 252 -11.01 2.00 18.73
C ALA A 252 -12.34 2.68 18.36
N PRO A 253 -13.17 2.06 17.50
CA PRO A 253 -14.52 2.58 17.23
C PRO A 253 -15.30 2.76 18.54
N GLY A 254 -15.84 3.96 18.77
CA GLY A 254 -16.66 4.29 19.95
C GLY A 254 -15.88 4.84 21.17
N GLU A 255 -14.56 4.97 21.09
CA GLU A 255 -13.75 5.56 22.16
C GLU A 255 -13.82 7.11 22.09
N ALA A 256 -14.26 7.75 23.18
CA ALA A 256 -14.47 9.20 23.24
C ALA A 256 -13.17 10.00 23.05
N ASP A 257 -13.24 11.18 22.40
CA ASP A 257 -12.09 12.07 22.27
C ASP A 257 -11.83 12.81 23.60
N PRO A 258 -10.67 12.63 24.25
CA PRO A 258 -10.33 13.37 25.47
C PRO A 258 -10.05 14.86 25.21
N ARG A 259 -9.95 15.27 23.94
CA ARG A 259 -9.75 16.69 23.61
C ARG A 259 -10.99 17.47 24.02
N PRO A 260 -10.83 18.61 24.73
CA PRO A 260 -11.96 19.49 24.98
C PRO A 260 -12.57 19.85 23.63
N GLY A 261 -13.89 19.67 23.50
CA GLY A 261 -14.63 20.13 22.33
C GLY A 261 -14.33 21.61 22.10
N PRO A 262 -14.40 22.10 20.84
CA PRO A 262 -14.26 23.51 20.59
C PRO A 262 -15.32 24.26 21.41
N SER A 263 -14.86 25.03 22.39
CA SER A 263 -15.65 26.02 23.13
C SER A 263 -16.00 27.21 22.24
#